data_AF-A0A6M3LUE1-F1
#
_entry.id   AF-A0A6M3LUE1-F1
#
_cell.length_a   1.000
_cell.length_b   1.000
_cell.length_c   1.000
_cell.angle_alpha   90.00
_cell.angle_beta   90.00
_cell.angle_gamma   90.00
#
_symmetry.space_group_name_H-M   'P 1'
#
loop_
_entity.id
_entity.type
_entity.pdbx_description
1 polymer ?
#
loop_
_entity_poly.entity_id
_entity_poly.type
_entity_poly.pdbx_seq_one_letter_code
_entity_poly.pdbx_strand_id
1 'polypeptide(L)' 'MEQLKQLLDNLELISFQDISEIPEDKQHEVAEQIEQLQDQLSVLSKDKEKHGSR' A
#
# COMPACT_ATOMS: atom_id res chain seq x y z
N MET A 1 -3.53 -6.21 14.34
CA MET A 1 -4.08 -5.29 13.32
C MET A 1 -3.17 -4.08 13.10
N GLU A 2 -2.39 -3.64 14.08
CA GLU A 2 -1.52 -2.46 13.92
C GLU A 2 -0.46 -2.59 12.83
N GLN A 3 0.12 -3.78 12.63
CA GLN A 3 1.19 -3.96 11.63
C GLN A 3 0.70 -3.75 10.18
N LEU A 4 -0.51 -4.22 9.85
CA LEU A 4 -1.11 -4.04 8.52
C LEU A 4 -1.50 -2.57 8.27
N LYS A 5 -2.06 -1.91 9.29
CA LYS A 5 -2.36 -0.48 9.24
C LYS A 5 -1.09 0.36 9.13
N GLN A 6 -0.07 0.08 9.94
CA GLN A 6 1.23 0.74 9.85
C GLN A 6 1.86 0.53 8.48
N LEU A 7 1.76 -0.66 7.90
CA LEU A 7 2.32 -0.89 6.57
C LEU A 7 1.60 -0.02 5.52
N LEU A 8 0.28 0.07 5.60
CA LEU A 8 -0.52 0.95 4.74
C LEU A 8 -0.16 2.43 4.94
N ASP A 9 -0.05 2.89 6.20
CA ASP A 9 0.34 4.25 6.55
C ASP A 9 1.74 4.58 6.00
N ASN A 10 2.70 3.66 6.17
CA ASN A 10 4.05 3.82 5.62
C ASN A 10 4.03 3.83 4.08
N LEU A 11 3.18 3.03 3.43
CA LEU A 11 3.02 3.03 1.97
C LEU A 11 2.36 4.33 1.47
N GLU A 12 1.40 4.90 2.20
CA GLU A 12 0.81 6.21 1.91
C GLU A 12 1.79 7.38 2.12
N LEU A 13 2.77 7.19 3.03
CA LEU A 13 3.85 8.13 3.25
C LEU A 13 4.95 8.08 2.18
N ILE A 14 5.05 6.99 1.40
CA ILE A 14 5.94 6.95 0.25
C ILE A 14 5.39 7.94 -0.79
N SER A 15 6.06 9.08 -0.89
CA SER A 15 5.64 10.15 -1.77
C SER A 15 6.20 9.94 -3.18
N PHE A 16 5.62 10.65 -4.15
CA PHE A 16 6.20 10.75 -5.48
C PHE A 16 7.66 11.26 -5.45
N GLN A 17 8.06 12.00 -4.41
CA GLN A 17 9.43 12.46 -4.21
C GLN A 17 10.38 11.29 -3.90
N ASP A 18 9.96 10.34 -3.06
CA ASP A 18 10.73 9.13 -2.74
C ASP A 18 10.87 8.22 -3.96
N ILE A 19 9.80 8.15 -4.77
CA ILE A 19 9.82 7.41 -6.04
C ILE A 19 10.72 8.14 -7.05
N SER A 20 10.77 9.47 -7.05
CA SER A 20 11.58 10.26 -7.99
C SER A 20 13.10 10.09 -7.80
N GLU A 21 13.54 9.59 -6.64
CA GLU A 21 14.95 9.23 -6.39
C GLU A 21 15.35 7.90 -7.06
N ILE A 22 14.38 7.11 -7.52
CA ILE A 22 14.57 5.85 -8.24
C ILE A 22 14.74 6.17 -9.74
N PRO A 23 15.54 5.41 -10.51
CA PRO A 23 15.64 5.58 -11.97
C PRO A 23 14.27 5.53 -12.66
N GLU A 24 14.04 6.44 -13.61
CA GLU A 24 12.75 6.71 -14.30
C GLU A 24 12.12 5.44 -14.89
N ASP A 25 12.97 4.56 -15.45
CA ASP A 25 12.63 3.24 -15.98
C ASP A 25 12.01 2.29 -14.94
N LYS A 26 12.21 2.55 -13.65
CA LYS A 26 11.64 1.78 -12.53
C LYS A 26 10.66 2.58 -11.68
N GLN A 27 10.59 3.90 -11.82
CA GLN A 27 9.64 4.74 -11.07
C GLN A 27 8.21 4.28 -11.29
N HIS A 28 7.86 4.03 -12.56
CA HIS A 28 6.53 3.55 -12.93
C HIS A 28 6.24 2.16 -12.34
N GLU A 29 7.20 1.24 -12.40
CA GLU A 29 7.06 -0.11 -11.89
C GLU A 29 6.93 -0.14 -10.35
N VAL A 30 7.66 0.74 -9.66
CA VAL A 30 7.59 0.87 -8.20
C VAL A 30 6.29 1.54 -7.76
N ALA A 31 5.85 2.59 -8.46
CA ALA A 31 4.57 3.24 -8.20
C ALA A 31 3.40 2.26 -8.36
N GLU A 32 3.39 1.47 -9.44
CA GLU A 32 2.35 0.46 -9.69
C GLU A 32 2.33 -0.62 -8.60
N GLN A 33 3.50 -1.08 -8.16
CA GLN A 33 3.59 -2.07 -7.08
C GLN A 33 3.10 -1.52 -5.74
N ILE A 34 3.41 -0.26 -5.42
CA ILE A 34 2.92 0.41 -4.20
C ILE A 34 1.39 0.53 -4.24
N GLU A 35 0.83 0.94 -5.38
CA GLU A 35 -0.61 1.10 -5.56
C GLU A 35 -1.33 -0.26 -5.44
N GLN A 36 -0.80 -1.32 -6.07
CA GLN A 36 -1.33 -2.68 -5.89
C GLN A 36 -1.27 -3.16 -4.44
N LEU A 37 -0.17 -2.89 -3.74
CA LEU A 37 -0.02 -3.24 -2.32
C LEU A 37 -1.03 -2.50 -1.45
N GLN A 38 -1.23 -1.20 -1.67
CA GLN A 38 -2.24 -0.41 -0.96
C GLN A 38 -3.65 -0.95 -1.22
N ASP A 39 -3.98 -1.29 -2.47
CA ASP A 39 -5.30 -1.82 -2.83
C ASP A 39 -5.55 -3.19 -2.16
N GLN A 40 -4.57 -4.10 -2.21
CA GLN A 40 -4.63 -5.40 -1.54
C GLN A 40 -4.77 -5.25 0.00
N LEU A 41 -4.03 -4.34 0.60
CA LEU A 41 -4.11 -4.05 2.04
C LEU A 41 -5.46 -3.45 2.43
N SER A 42 -6.04 -2.59 1.58
CA SER A 42 -7.37 -2.01 1.74
C SER A 42 -8.46 -3.08 1.69
N VAL A 43 -8.37 -4.00 0.72
CA VAL A 43 -9.28 -5.15 0.60
C VAL A 43 -9.16 -6.05 1.82
N LEU A 44 -7.95 -6.47 2.21
CA LEU A 44 -7.73 -7.34 3.37
C LEU A 44 -8.20 -6.72 4.70
N SER A 45 -8.09 -5.39 4.83
CA SER A 45 -8.60 -4.65 5.98
C SER A 45 -10.13 -4.65 6.01
N LYS A 46 -10.80 -4.48 4.86
CA LYS A 46 -12.27 -4.46 4.73
C LYS A 46 -12.91 -5.85 4.78
N ASP A 47 -12.27 -6.87 4.22
CA ASP A 47 -12.78 -8.25 4.19
C ASP A 47 -12.85 -8.88 5.60
N LYS A 48 -11.92 -8.52 6.49
CA LYS A 48 -11.95 -8.99 7.88
C LYS A 48 -13.01 -8.31 8.76
N GLU A 49 -13.48 -7.11 8.41
CA GLU A 49 -14.62 -6.49 9.10
C GLU A 49 -15.95 -7.20 8.78
N LYS A 50 -16.08 -7.77 7.57
CA LYS A 50 -17.28 -8.54 7.17
C LYS A 50 -17.33 -9.96 7.74
N HIS A 51 -16.20 -10.57 8.06
CA HIS A 51 -16.15 -11.94 8.59
C HIS A 51 -16.02 -12.05 10.13
N GLY A 52 -15.89 -10.93 10.85
CA GLY A 52 -15.93 -10.89 12.32
C GLY A 52 -17.34 -10.85 12.94
N SER A 53 -18.39 -10.83 12.11
CA SER A 53 -19.80 -10.90 12.54
C SER A 53 -20.47 -12.15 11.98
N ARG A 54 -20.13 -13.34 12.48
CA ARG A 54 -20.99 -14.52 12.39
C ARG A 54 -20.59 -15.59 13.38
#